data_AF-A0A1M7Y3C1-F1
#
_entry.id   AF-A0A1M7Y3C1-F1
#
_cell.length_a   1.000
_cell.length_b   1.000
_cell.length_c   1.000
_cell.angle_alpha   90.00
_cell.angle_beta   90.00
_cell.angle_gamma   90.00
#
_symmetry.space_group_name_H-M   'P 1'
#
loop_
_entity.id
_entity.type
_entity.pdbx_description
1 polymer ?
#
loop_
_entity_poly.entity_id
_entity_poly.type
_entity_poly.pdbx_seq_one_letter_code
_entity_poly.pdbx_strand_id
1 'polypeptide(L)'
;MAPGEEKVTERVSPETKSQDIPADWQANIIAFACHYCAFAAADLAGVMRLSYPYNVKVVRLPCTGKLDHSYVLRAFERGVDGVFVAG
;
A
#
# COMPACT_ATOMS: atom_id res chain seq x y z
N MET A 1 2.32 -41.47 -1.98
CA MET A 1 3.73 -41.12 -1.76
C MET A 1 3.87 -39.62 -2.03
N ALA A 2 3.58 -38.79 -1.01
CA ALA A 2 3.80 -37.34 -1.08
C ALA A 2 5.29 -37.03 -0.94
N PRO A 3 5.79 -35.99 -1.61
CA PRO A 3 6.37 -34.85 -0.87
C PRO A 3 6.14 -33.51 -1.61
N GLY A 4 6.00 -32.33 -1.02
CA GLY A 4 6.07 -31.88 0.36
C GLY A 4 5.84 -30.37 0.29
N GLU A 5 4.79 -29.90 0.97
CA GLU A 5 4.41 -28.49 1.06
C GLU A 5 5.36 -27.79 2.03
N GLU A 6 6.31 -27.02 1.50
CA GLU A 6 7.27 -26.29 2.31
C GLU A 6 6.57 -25.08 2.94
N LYS A 7 6.13 -25.28 4.20
CA LYS A 7 5.60 -24.23 5.08
C LYS A 7 6.68 -23.17 5.33
N VAL A 8 6.54 -22.02 4.67
CA VAL A 8 7.19 -20.78 5.14
C VAL A 8 6.47 -20.37 6.42
N THR A 9 7.06 -20.77 7.54
CA THR A 9 6.68 -20.37 8.89
C THR A 9 7.19 -18.96 9.13
N GLU A 10 6.42 -17.97 8.70
CA GLU A 10 6.68 -16.59 9.07
C GLU A 10 6.24 -16.39 10.52
N ARG A 11 7.22 -16.09 11.37
CA ARG A 11 7.03 -15.80 12.80
C ARG A 11 6.24 -14.51 12.92
N VAL A 12 4.92 -14.63 13.03
CA VAL A 12 4.04 -13.52 13.41
C VAL A 12 4.39 -13.14 14.85
N SER A 13 5.11 -12.04 15.00
CA SER A 13 5.34 -11.38 16.28
C SER A 13 3.99 -11.08 16.95
N PRO A 14 3.86 -11.28 18.27
CA PRO A 14 2.58 -11.21 18.95
C PRO A 14 2.14 -9.74 19.03
N GLU A 15 0.83 -9.53 19.02
CA GLU A 15 0.15 -8.26 19.35
C GLU A 15 -0.02 -7.23 18.22
N THR A 16 -0.67 -7.61 17.12
CA THR A 16 -1.57 -6.65 16.45
C THR A 16 -2.99 -7.12 16.75
N LYS A 17 -3.66 -6.49 17.74
CA LYS A 17 -5.10 -6.65 17.90
C LYS A 17 -5.74 -6.27 16.57
N SER A 18 -6.31 -7.24 15.88
CA SER A 18 -7.21 -7.02 14.75
C SER A 18 -8.40 -6.24 15.30
N GLN A 19 -8.33 -4.90 15.24
CA GLN A 19 -9.43 -4.06 15.66
C GLN A 19 -10.64 -4.41 14.77
N ASP A 20 -11.81 -4.53 15.37
CA ASP A 20 -13.06 -4.81 14.65
C ASP A 20 -13.35 -3.66 13.67
N ILE A 21 -13.07 -3.87 12.39
CA ILE A 21 -13.31 -2.89 11.33
C ILE A 21 -14.84 -2.86 11.08
N PRO A 22 -15.51 -1.70 11.19
CA PRO A 22 -16.93 -1.59 10.89
C PRO A 22 -17.21 -2.04 9.44
N ALA A 23 -18.31 -2.74 9.22
CA ALA A 23 -18.64 -3.30 7.90
C ALA A 23 -18.75 -2.25 6.77
N ASP A 24 -19.10 -1.00 7.13
CA ASP A 24 -19.28 0.12 6.19
C ASP A 24 -18.06 1.04 6.10
N TRP A 25 -16.96 0.73 6.80
CA TRP A 25 -15.77 1.57 6.80
C TRP A 25 -14.94 1.33 5.54
N GLN A 26 -14.60 2.42 4.85
CA GLN A 26 -13.75 2.37 3.67
C GLN A 26 -12.46 3.15 3.88
N ALA A 27 -11.34 2.42 3.92
CA ALA A 27 -10.02 3.00 4.18
C ALA A 27 -9.65 4.03 3.13
N ASN A 28 -9.35 5.26 3.51
CA ASN A 28 -8.78 6.26 2.60
C ASN A 28 -7.25 6.10 2.55
N ILE A 29 -6.71 5.65 1.41
CA ILE A 29 -5.28 5.36 1.27
C ILE A 29 -4.65 6.32 0.26
N ILE A 30 -3.49 6.88 0.61
CA ILE A 30 -2.66 7.63 -0.33
C ILE A 30 -1.40 6.83 -0.69
N ALA A 31 -1.10 6.71 -1.98
CA ALA A 31 0.03 5.96 -2.50
C ALA A 31 1.04 6.92 -3.14
N PHE A 32 2.22 7.08 -2.54
CA PHE A 32 3.34 7.80 -3.12
C PHE A 32 4.12 6.89 -4.06
N ALA A 33 4.06 7.17 -5.36
CA ALA A 33 4.69 6.36 -6.39
C ALA A 33 5.86 7.11 -7.05
N CYS A 34 7.05 6.50 -7.02
CA CYS A 34 8.17 6.89 -7.85
C CYS A 34 7.79 6.86 -9.33
N HIS A 35 8.18 7.89 -10.07
CA HIS A 35 7.88 8.03 -11.49
C HIS A 35 8.41 6.87 -12.33
N TYR A 36 9.63 6.39 -12.05
CA TYR A 36 10.33 5.45 -12.92
C TYR A 36 9.93 3.99 -12.68
N CYS A 37 9.71 3.58 -11.44
CA CYS A 37 9.39 2.18 -11.12
C CYS A 37 7.92 2.02 -10.72
N ALA A 38 7.50 2.60 -9.60
CA ALA A 38 6.17 2.36 -9.04
C ALA A 38 5.03 2.89 -9.91
N PHE A 39 5.19 4.08 -10.49
CA PHE A 39 4.18 4.66 -11.38
C PHE A 39 4.11 3.89 -12.71
N ALA A 40 5.25 3.46 -13.24
CA ALA A 40 5.30 2.59 -14.42
C ALA A 40 4.64 1.23 -14.15
N ALA A 41 4.82 0.66 -12.95
CA ALA A 41 4.12 -0.56 -12.54
C ALA A 41 2.60 -0.34 -12.41
N ALA A 42 2.17 0.82 -11.90
CA ALA A 42 0.76 1.19 -11.85
C ALA A 42 0.17 1.33 -13.27
N ASP A 43 0.90 1.92 -14.21
CA ASP A 43 0.50 2.00 -15.61
C ASP A 43 0.40 0.60 -16.24
N LEU A 44 1.35 -0.29 -15.95
CA LEU A 44 1.30 -1.68 -16.41
C LEU A 44 0.09 -2.43 -15.83
N ALA A 45 -0.23 -2.25 -14.55
CA ALA A 45 -1.43 -2.81 -13.94
C ALA A 45 -2.70 -2.32 -14.65
N GLY A 46 -2.72 -1.05 -15.10
CA GLY A 46 -3.77 -0.49 -15.94
C GLY A 46 -3.87 -1.17 -17.32
N VAL A 47 -2.74 -1.39 -17.99
CA VAL A 47 -2.69 -2.12 -19.28
C VAL A 47 -3.19 -3.56 -19.13
N MET A 48 -2.85 -4.21 -18.02
CA MET A 48 -3.31 -5.56 -17.67
C MET A 48 -4.77 -5.61 -17.22
N ARG A 49 -5.44 -4.45 -17.08
CA ARG A 49 -6.81 -4.33 -16.57
C ARG A 49 -7.00 -4.94 -15.19
N LEU A 50 -6.00 -4.81 -14.32
CA LEU A 50 -6.11 -5.21 -12.93
C LEU A 50 -6.97 -4.20 -12.17
N SER A 51 -8.10 -4.67 -11.67
CA SER A 51 -8.98 -3.87 -10.81
C SER A 51 -8.34 -3.71 -9.43
N TYR A 52 -8.33 -2.48 -8.94
CA TYR A 52 -8.00 -2.17 -7.56
C TYR A 52 -9.11 -1.31 -6.95
N PRO A 53 -9.25 -1.30 -5.62
CA PRO A 53 -10.24 -0.48 -4.93
C PRO A 53 -10.05 1.04 -5.18
N TYR A 54 -11.15 1.78 -5.37
CA TYR A 54 -11.16 3.22 -5.73
C TYR A 54 -10.71 4.17 -4.60
N ASN A 55 -10.54 3.63 -3.39
CA ASN A 55 -10.14 4.33 -2.18
C ASN A 55 -8.63 4.57 -2.10
N VAL A 56 -7.85 4.03 -3.04
CA VAL A 56 -6.40 4.27 -3.17
C VAL A 56 -6.16 5.43 -4.15
N LYS A 57 -5.51 6.50 -3.67
CA LYS A 57 -5.18 7.69 -4.46
C LYS A 57 -3.68 7.76 -4.71
N VAL A 58 -3.26 7.68 -5.97
CA VAL A 58 -1.83 7.67 -6.34
C VAL A 58 -1.32 9.11 -6.54
N VAL A 59 -0.24 9.44 -5.86
CA VAL A 59 0.53 10.68 -5.99
C VAL A 59 1.87 10.36 -6.62
N ARG A 60 2.12 10.94 -7.80
CA ARG A 60 3.38 10.76 -8.53
C ARG A 60 4.48 11.65 -7.98
N LEU A 61 5.63 11.04 -7.70
CA LEU A 61 6.86 11.70 -7.28
C LEU A 61 7.97 11.46 -8.32
N PRO A 62 8.96 12.35 -8.50
CA PRO A 62 10.09 12.10 -9.40
C PRO A 62 10.90 10.87 -8.98
N CYS A 63 11.05 10.64 -7.68
CA CYS A 63 11.68 9.46 -7.07
C CYS A 63 11.22 9.37 -5.60
N THR A 64 11.28 8.20 -4.98
CA THR A 64 11.00 8.03 -3.54
C THR A 64 11.95 8.84 -2.66
N GLY A 65 13.16 9.16 -3.13
CA GLY A 65 14.08 10.05 -2.41
C GLY A 65 13.56 11.48 -2.18
N LYS A 66 12.50 11.91 -2.88
CA LYS A 66 11.83 13.20 -2.61
C LYS A 66 10.86 13.13 -1.42
N LEU A 67 10.48 11.93 -0.98
CA LEU A 67 9.55 11.75 0.10
C LEU A 67 10.24 12.05 1.44
N ASP A 68 9.75 13.07 2.12
CA ASP A 68 10.11 13.38 3.51
C ASP A 68 8.98 12.96 4.47
N HIS A 69 9.32 12.74 5.73
CA HIS A 69 8.39 12.41 6.81
C HIS A 69 7.25 13.43 6.94
N SER A 70 7.52 14.70 6.64
CA SER A 70 6.51 15.77 6.65
C SER A 70 5.33 15.46 5.72
N TYR A 71 5.56 14.81 4.56
CA TYR A 71 4.49 14.42 3.64
C TYR A 71 3.60 13.32 4.23
N VAL A 72 4.23 12.35 4.90
CA VAL A 72 3.53 11.22 5.53
C VAL A 72 2.69 11.72 6.71
N LEU A 73 3.28 12.53 7.58
CA LEU A 73 2.56 13.14 8.71
C LEU A 73 1.42 14.03 8.24
N ARG A 74 1.65 14.85 7.20
CA ARG A 74 0.60 15.70 6.61
C ARG A 74 -0.54 14.89 5.98
N ALA A 75 -0.28 13.68 5.50
CA ALA A 75 -1.34 12.80 5.01
C ALA A 75 -2.23 12.33 6.17
N PHE A 76 -1.63 11.88 7.27
CA PHE A 76 -2.38 11.48 8.47
C PHE A 76 -3.16 12.65 9.10
N GLU A 77 -2.57 13.85 9.17
CA GLU A 77 -3.28 15.06 9.61
C GLU A 77 -4.52 15.39 8.78
N ARG A 78 -4.56 14.97 7.51
CA ARG A 78 -5.68 15.18 6.58
C ARG A 78 -6.74 14.06 6.65
N GLY A 79 -6.62 13.12 7.58
CA GLY A 79 -7.58 12.01 7.73
C GLY A 79 -7.39 10.91 6.69
N VAL A 80 -6.15 10.64 6.29
CA VAL A 80 -5.79 9.44 5.52
C VAL A 80 -5.56 8.30 6.52
N ASP A 81 -6.17 7.15 6.28
CA ASP A 81 -6.09 5.98 7.16
C ASP A 81 -4.79 5.17 6.92
N GLY A 82 -4.23 5.27 5.71
CA GLY A 82 -3.01 4.56 5.33
C GLY A 82 -2.18 5.28 4.28
N VAL A 83 -0.87 5.19 4.44
CA VAL A 83 0.10 5.70 3.46
C VAL A 83 0.88 4.53 2.88
N PHE A 84 0.86 4.40 1.56
CA PHE A 84 1.65 3.43 0.82
C PHE A 84 2.78 4.17 0.10
N VAL A 85 4.01 3.66 0.17
CA VAL A 85 5.18 4.25 -0.48
C VAL A 85 5.86 3.18 -1.32
N ALA A 86 6.02 3.44 -2.62
CA ALA A 86 6.67 2.52 -3.54
C ALA A 86 7.70 3.25 -4.42
N GLY A 87 8.89 2.66 -4.50
CA GLY A 87 10.09 3.18 -5.15
C GLY A 87 10.47 2.44 -6.40
#